data_AF-A0A6G2QV50-F1
#
_entry.id   AF-A0A6G2QV50-F1
#
_cell.length_a   1.000
_cell.length_b   1.000
_cell.length_c   1.000
_cell.angle_alpha   90.00
_cell.angle_beta   90.00
_cell.angle_gamma   90.00
#
_symmetry.space_group_name_H-M   'P 1'
#
loop_
_entity.id
_entity.type
_entity.pdbx_description
1 polymer ?
#
loop_
_entity_poly.entity_id
_entity_poly.type
_entity_poly.pdbx_seq_one_letter_code
_entity_poly.pdbx_strand_id
1 'polypeptide(L)'
;DAAKHPSPNAGPVEASFAGALGVRLGGTLSYGGRVEHRPVLNGGGRAVAVSDIDRAVRLSRRVGWLALGAGAAARLVRKGRTS
;
A
#
# COMPACT_ATOMS: atom_id res chain seq x y z
N ASP A 1 17.57 3.21 15.25
CA ASP A 1 17.23 4.48 14.56
C ASP A 1 15.90 4.46 13.82
N ALA A 2 14.81 4.11 14.51
CA ALA A 2 13.46 3.96 13.94
C ALA A 2 12.51 5.13 14.27
N ALA A 3 13.02 6.35 14.46
CA ALA A 3 12.26 7.46 15.04
C ALA A 3 12.15 8.72 14.16
N LYS A 4 12.40 8.64 12.85
CA LYS A 4 12.38 9.82 11.95
C LYS A 4 11.35 9.78 10.80
N HIS A 5 10.39 8.85 10.79
CA HIS A 5 9.32 8.85 9.78
C HIS A 5 7.93 9.15 10.35
N PRO A 6 7.13 10.09 9.75
CA PRO A 6 5.91 10.62 10.39
C PRO A 6 4.66 9.73 10.33
N SER A 7 4.76 8.43 10.04
CA SER A 7 3.60 7.53 10.18
C SER A 7 4.05 6.06 10.27
N PRO A 8 3.78 5.37 11.40
CA PRO A 8 4.09 3.94 11.57
C PRO A 8 3.28 3.03 10.63
N ASN A 9 2.15 3.52 10.10
CA ASN A 9 1.29 2.78 9.18
C ASN A 9 1.63 3.02 7.71
N ALA A 10 2.37 4.08 7.38
CA ALA A 10 2.74 4.39 5.99
C ALA A 10 3.79 3.42 5.46
N GLY A 11 4.86 3.18 6.23
CA GLY A 11 5.98 2.34 5.77
C GLY A 11 5.57 0.93 5.32
N PRO A 12 4.94 0.10 6.16
CA PRO A 12 4.62 -1.28 5.80
C PRO A 12 3.55 -1.41 4.71
N VAL A 13 2.52 -0.56 4.74
CA VAL A 13 1.43 -0.59 3.75
C VAL A 13 1.91 -0.09 2.40
N GLU A 14 2.63 1.03 2.36
CA GLU A 14 3.20 1.57 1.12
C GLU A 14 4.28 0.65 0.54
N ALA A 15 5.10 0.00 1.38
CA ALA A 15 6.09 -0.98 0.92
C ALA A 15 5.43 -2.23 0.33
N SER A 16 4.38 -2.74 0.96
CA SER A 16 3.61 -3.88 0.44
C SER A 16 2.93 -3.54 -0.88
N PHE A 17 2.40 -2.32 -1.00
CA PHE A 17 1.78 -1.82 -2.23
C PHE A 17 2.80 -1.63 -3.35
N ALA A 18 3.96 -1.05 -3.04
CA ALA A 18 5.11 -0.93 -3.93
C ALA A 18 5.57 -2.30 -4.44
N GLY A 19 5.70 -3.27 -3.53
CA GLY A 19 6.01 -4.66 -3.84
C GLY A 19 4.97 -5.32 -4.76
N ALA A 20 3.69 -5.19 -4.43
CA ALA A 20 2.59 -5.77 -5.21
C ALA A 20 2.47 -5.18 -6.63
N LEU A 21 2.83 -3.91 -6.81
CA LEU A 21 2.90 -3.27 -8.13
C LEU A 21 4.23 -3.52 -8.86
N GLY A 22 5.25 -4.03 -8.15
CA GLY A 22 6.61 -4.22 -8.67
C GLY A 22 7.34 -2.90 -8.91
N VAL A 23 6.95 -1.84 -8.20
CA VAL A 23 7.49 -0.49 -8.37
C VAL A 23 8.24 -0.04 -7.13
N ARG A 24 9.19 0.86 -7.32
CA ARG A 24 9.88 1.60 -6.28
C ARG A 24 9.08 2.86 -5.95
N LEU A 25 8.82 3.11 -4.67
CA LEU A 25 8.19 4.33 -4.16
C LEU A 25 9.17 5.09 -3.25
N GLY A 26 8.92 6.39 -3.02
CA GLY A 26 9.82 7.25 -2.24
C GLY A 26 11.04 7.70 -3.03
N GLY A 27 12.13 8.03 -2.33
CA GLY A 27 13.29 8.70 -2.91
C GLY A 27 13.15 10.23 -2.93
N THR A 28 13.84 10.88 -3.86
CA THR A 28 13.88 12.34 -4.00
C THR A 28 12.60 12.85 -4.65
N LEU A 29 11.73 13.47 -3.87
CA LEU A 29 10.53 14.16 -4.34
C LEU A 29 10.86 15.66 -4.43
N SER A 30 10.60 16.30 -5.56
CA SER A 30 10.67 17.75 -5.68
C SER A 30 9.26 18.30 -5.87
N TYR A 31 8.78 19.08 -4.91
CA TYR A 31 7.47 19.73 -5.00
C TYR A 31 7.62 21.22 -4.69
N GLY A 32 7.26 22.08 -5.63
CA GLY A 32 7.32 23.54 -5.47
C GLY A 32 8.71 24.08 -5.10
N GLY A 33 9.79 23.48 -5.63
CA GLY A 33 11.18 23.88 -5.34
C GLY A 33 11.76 23.31 -4.03
N ARG A 34 10.97 22.55 -3.25
CA ARG A 34 11.44 21.85 -2.06
C ARG A 34 11.75 20.41 -2.41
N VAL A 35 12.99 20.00 -2.15
CA VAL A 35 13.42 18.61 -2.29
C VAL A 35 13.22 17.91 -0.95
N GLU A 36 12.42 16.85 -0.96
CA GLU A 36 12.18 15.97 0.18
C GLU A 36 12.75 14.58 -0.13
N HIS A 37 13.56 14.03 0.78
CA HIS A 37 14.05 12.67 0.66
C HIS A 37 13.21 11.74 1.53
N ARG A 38 12.44 10.87 0.90
CA ARG A 38 11.76 9.76 1.58
C ARG A 38 12.53 8.45 1.40
N PRO A 39 12.43 7.52 2.36
CA PRO A 39 12.95 6.18 2.23
C PRO A 39 12.48 5.57 0.93
N VAL A 40 13.41 4.96 0.21
CA VAL A 40 13.07 4.19 -0.98
C VAL A 40 12.41 2.90 -0.52
N LEU A 41 11.13 2.73 -0.86
CA LEU A 41 10.37 1.53 -0.64
C LEU A 41 10.48 0.63 -1.87
N ASN A 42 10.69 -0.66 -1.66
CA ASN A 42 10.92 -1.65 -2.72
C ASN A 42 12.08 -1.25 -3.66
N GLY A 43 13.29 -1.09 -3.12
CA GLY A 43 14.45 -0.56 -3.85
C GLY A 43 14.83 -1.33 -5.13
N GLY A 44 14.53 -2.63 -5.20
CA GLY A 44 14.72 -3.46 -6.40
C GLY A 44 13.62 -3.33 -7.45
N GLY A 45 12.52 -2.63 -7.14
CA GLY A 45 11.42 -2.36 -8.07
C GLY A 45 11.80 -1.32 -9.13
N ARG A 46 11.07 -1.34 -10.25
CA ARG A 46 11.23 -0.33 -11.31
C ARG A 46 10.67 1.04 -10.89
N ALA A 47 11.07 2.11 -11.55
CA ALA A 47 10.43 3.42 -11.36
C ALA A 47 8.93 3.38 -11.72
N VAL A 48 8.14 4.20 -11.03
CA VAL A 48 6.71 4.38 -11.33
C VAL A 48 6.51 5.00 -12.71
N ALA A 49 5.45 4.58 -13.39
CA ALA A 49 4.99 5.14 -14.65
C ALA A 49 3.51 5.51 -14.54
N VAL A 50 3.02 6.38 -15.43
CA VAL A 50 1.61 6.81 -15.44
C VAL A 50 0.65 5.61 -15.56
N SER A 51 1.04 4.57 -16.30
CA SER A 51 0.27 3.33 -16.44
C SER A 51 0.09 2.54 -15.13
N ASP A 52 0.83 2.88 -14.08
CA ASP A 52 0.67 2.29 -12.75
C ASP A 52 -0.55 2.81 -12.00
N ILE A 53 -1.09 3.96 -12.38
CA ILE A 53 -2.30 4.51 -11.76
C ILE A 53 -3.44 3.50 -11.88
N ASP A 54 -3.67 2.97 -13.09
CA ASP A 54 -4.74 2.01 -13.31
C ASP A 54 -4.47 0.68 -12.58
N ARG A 55 -3.20 0.26 -12.49
CA ARG A 55 -2.81 -0.93 -11.74
C ARG A 55 -3.05 -0.75 -10.24
N ALA A 56 -2.72 0.41 -9.70
CA ALA A 56 -2.94 0.79 -8.31
C ALA A 56 -4.43 0.81 -7.96
N VAL A 57 -5.26 1.41 -8.83
CA VAL A 57 -6.72 1.43 -8.65
C VAL A 57 -7.29 0.01 -8.66
N ARG A 58 -6.87 -0.84 -9.60
CA ARG A 58 -7.31 -2.25 -9.66
C ARG A 58 -6.90 -3.02 -8.41
N LEU A 59 -5.67 -2.83 -7.93
CA LEU A 59 -5.17 -3.48 -6.72
C LEU A 59 -5.98 -3.04 -5.49
N SER A 60 -6.21 -1.74 -5.33
CA SER A 60 -7.02 -1.19 -4.22
C SER A 60 -8.43 -1.77 -4.21
N ARG A 61 -9.11 -1.82 -5.37
CA ARG A 61 -10.44 -2.43 -5.49
C ARG A 61 -10.45 -3.91 -5.09
N ARG A 62 -9.45 -4.68 -5.54
CA ARG A 62 -9.33 -6.10 -5.20
C ARG A 62 -9.16 -6.30 -3.69
N VAL A 63 -8.27 -5.52 -3.06
CA VAL A 63 -8.06 -5.56 -1.61
C VAL A 63 -9.36 -5.21 -0.88
N GLY A 64 -10.10 -4.19 -1.34
CA GLY A 64 -11.40 -3.82 -0.77
C GLY A 64 -12.43 -4.94 -0.85
N TRP A 65 -12.60 -5.57 -2.02
CA TRP A 65 -13.52 -6.70 -2.19
C TRP A 65 -13.14 -7.91 -1.33
N LEU A 66 -11.85 -8.22 -1.22
CA LEU A 66 -11.35 -9.29 -0.36
C LEU A 66 -11.63 -9.01 1.12
N ALA A 67 -11.38 -7.79 1.58
CA ALA A 67 -11.66 -7.39 2.97
C ALA A 67 -13.16 -7.46 3.29
N LEU A 68 -14.02 -6.98 2.38
CA LEU A 68 -15.47 -7.09 2.51
C LEU A 68 -15.93 -8.55 2.55
N GLY A 69 -15.44 -9.38 1.63
CA GLY A 69 -15.76 -10.81 1.57
C GLY A 69 -15.33 -11.55 2.84
N ALA A 70 -14.11 -11.31 3.32
CA ALA A 70 -13.59 -11.91 4.55
C ALA A 70 -14.41 -11.48 5.78
N GLY A 71 -14.78 -10.20 5.88
CA GLY A 71 -15.62 -9.70 6.97
C GLY A 71 -17.02 -10.30 6.97
N ALA A 72 -17.65 -10.40 5.79
CA ALA A 72 -18.96 -11.04 5.64
C ALA A 72 -18.91 -12.53 6.01
N ALA A 73 -17.90 -13.26 5.51
CA ALA A 73 -17.69 -14.67 5.84
C ALA A 73 -17.46 -14.89 7.34
N ALA A 74 -16.60 -14.08 7.96
CA ALA A 74 -16.35 -14.15 9.40
C ALA A 74 -17.63 -13.91 10.23
N ARG A 75 -18.49 -12.99 9.78
CA ARG A 75 -19.80 -12.74 10.42
C ARG A 75 -20.74 -13.94 10.30
N LEU A 76 -20.81 -14.57 9.12
CA LEU A 76 -21.63 -15.76 8.89
C LEU A 76 -21.16 -16.94 9.75
N VAL A 77 -19.85 -17.20 9.79
CA VAL A 77 -19.26 -18.25 10.63
C VAL A 77 -19.54 -18.02 12.11
N ARG A 78 -19.43 -16.77 12.59
CA ARG A 78 -19.75 -16.44 14.00
C ARG A 78 -21.23 -16.67 14.31
N LYS A 79 -22.14 -16.26 13.44
CA LYS A 79 -23.59 -16.46 13.62
C LYS A 79 -23.95 -17.95 13.68
N GLY A 80 -23.35 -18.77 12.82
CA GLY A 80 -23.59 -20.22 12.78
C GLY A 80 -23.00 -21.01 13.96
N ARG A 81 -22.10 -20.42 14.76
CA ARG A 81 -21.55 -21.05 15.99
C ARG A 81 -22.35 -20.71 17.25
N THR A 82 -23.22 -19.71 17.19
CA THR A 82 -24.03 -19.22 18.31
C THR A 82 -25.50 -19.66 18.23
N SER A 83 -25.89 -20.34 17.15
CA SER A 83 -27.19 -20.97 16.94
C SER A 83 -27.05 -22.47 17.10
#